data_AF-A0A397SRA5-F1
#
_entry.id   AF-A0A397SRA5-F1
#
_cell.length_a   1.000
_cell.length_b   1.000
_cell.length_c   1.000
_cell.angle_alpha   90.00
_cell.angle_beta   90.00
_cell.angle_gamma   90.00
#
_symmetry.space_group_name_H-M   'P 1'
#
loop_
_entity.id
_entity.type
_entity.pdbx_description
1 polymer ?
#
loop_
_entity_poly.entity_id
_entity_poly.type
_entity_poly.pdbx_seq_one_letter_code
_entity_poly.pdbx_strand_id
1 'polypeptide(L)'
;FCKIHHAETTIVPDGIRKGYPTEINFELLEGRIIQMKDELLNIINKKIGSYYWNFSLEICAEVGSRKAGTPMILMNRFEKLRPGYYGSKGLNIIVDVLSELFLFKNILTYDLTHPKNPVDFLQEVLVPETALRLILQDKSNITLEEARKIMEDGGDFGDYVHGE
;
A
#
# COMPACT_ATOMS: atom_id res chain seq x y z
N PHE A 1 -16.54 13.50 -22.38
CA PHE A 1 -16.71 12.16 -21.76
C PHE A 1 -16.34 12.29 -20.29
N CYS A 2 -17.23 11.94 -19.36
CA CYS A 2 -17.04 12.19 -17.92
C CYS A 2 -16.17 11.10 -17.26
N LYS A 3 -15.38 11.45 -16.24
CA LYS A 3 -14.57 10.49 -15.46
C LYS A 3 -15.44 9.37 -14.85
N ILE A 4 -16.64 9.71 -14.38
CA ILE A 4 -17.61 8.75 -13.83
C ILE A 4 -18.04 7.75 -14.89
N HIS A 5 -18.44 8.24 -16.08
CA HIS A 5 -18.86 7.37 -17.18
C HIS A 5 -17.73 6.42 -17.62
N HIS A 6 -16.47 6.87 -17.66
CA HIS A 6 -15.34 5.97 -17.98
C HIS A 6 -15.11 4.91 -16.89
N ALA A 7 -15.29 5.27 -15.62
CA ALA A 7 -15.16 4.32 -14.52
C ALA A 7 -16.24 3.22 -14.59
N GLU A 8 -17.50 3.60 -14.82
CA GLU A 8 -18.64 2.67 -14.91
C GLU A 8 -18.58 1.77 -16.15
N THR A 9 -18.14 2.30 -17.30
CA THR A 9 -18.14 1.51 -18.55
C THR A 9 -16.88 0.71 -18.80
N THR A 10 -15.77 1.05 -18.13
CA THR A 10 -14.45 0.46 -18.43
C THR A 10 -13.78 -0.10 -17.19
N ILE A 11 -13.59 0.71 -16.15
CA ILE A 11 -12.76 0.35 -14.98
C ILE A 11 -13.43 -0.76 -14.16
N VAL A 12 -14.71 -0.59 -13.82
CA VAL A 12 -15.45 -1.57 -13.02
C VAL A 12 -15.62 -2.91 -13.76
N PRO A 13 -16.08 -2.95 -15.03
CA PRO A 13 -16.18 -4.21 -15.77
C PRO A 13 -14.84 -4.93 -15.96
N ASP A 14 -13.75 -4.18 -16.20
CA ASP A 14 -12.41 -4.77 -16.34
C ASP A 14 -11.91 -5.37 -15.02
N GLY A 15 -12.10 -4.66 -13.90
CA GLY A 15 -11.75 -5.16 -12.57
C GLY A 15 -12.52 -6.45 -12.22
N ILE A 16 -13.82 -6.49 -12.51
CA ILE A 16 -14.63 -7.72 -12.31
C ILE A 16 -14.09 -8.87 -13.15
N ARG A 17 -13.73 -8.64 -14.42
CA ARG A 17 -13.14 -9.67 -15.30
C ARG A 17 -11.76 -10.15 -14.81
N LYS A 18 -10.99 -9.27 -14.18
CA LYS A 18 -9.72 -9.60 -13.50
C LYS A 18 -9.95 -10.24 -12.11
N GLY A 19 -11.20 -10.33 -11.67
CA GLY A 19 -11.61 -10.92 -10.39
C GLY A 19 -11.31 -10.04 -9.19
N TYR A 20 -11.27 -8.72 -9.33
CA TYR A 20 -11.15 -7.80 -8.19
C TYR A 20 -12.47 -7.79 -7.40
N PRO A 21 -12.40 -7.84 -6.06
CA PRO A 21 -13.60 -7.93 -5.24
C PRO A 21 -14.41 -6.64 -5.35
N THR A 22 -15.71 -6.75 -5.59
CA THR A 22 -16.64 -5.61 -5.53
C THR A 22 -17.10 -5.29 -4.12
N GLU A 23 -16.91 -6.22 -3.20
CA GLU A 23 -17.21 -6.06 -1.78
C GLU A 23 -16.01 -6.57 -0.96
N ILE A 24 -15.53 -5.73 -0.05
CA ILE A 24 -14.49 -6.08 0.93
C ILE A 24 -15.08 -5.94 2.32
N ASN A 25 -14.89 -6.97 3.15
CA ASN A 25 -15.26 -6.88 4.56
C ASN A 25 -14.21 -6.05 5.33
N PHE A 26 -14.40 -4.74 5.33
CA PHE A 26 -13.53 -3.78 6.02
C PHE A 26 -13.53 -3.93 7.54
N GLU A 27 -14.60 -4.47 8.14
CA GLU A 27 -14.68 -4.71 9.59
C GLU A 27 -13.63 -5.72 10.06
N LEU A 28 -13.27 -6.67 9.20
CA LEU A 28 -12.24 -7.68 9.49
C LEU A 28 -10.83 -7.23 9.10
N LEU A 29 -10.69 -6.08 8.43
CA LEU A 29 -9.41 -5.65 7.86
C LEU A 29 -8.38 -5.34 8.95
N GLU A 30 -8.80 -4.68 10.02
CA GLU A 30 -7.93 -4.43 11.18
C GLU A 30 -7.36 -5.73 11.75
N GLY A 31 -8.21 -6.73 11.97
CA GLY A 31 -7.79 -8.03 12.50
C GLY A 31 -6.76 -8.73 11.61
N ARG A 32 -6.93 -8.65 10.28
CA ARG A 32 -5.95 -9.17 9.31
C ARG A 32 -4.63 -8.43 9.40
N ILE A 33 -4.65 -7.09 9.53
CA ILE A 33 -3.43 -6.28 9.65
C ILE A 33 -2.68 -6.60 10.94
N ILE A 34 -3.38 -6.74 12.06
CA ILE A 34 -2.78 -7.11 13.35
C ILE A 34 -2.09 -8.47 13.27
N GLN A 35 -2.66 -9.44 12.56
CA GLN A 35 -2.04 -10.76 12.36
C GLN A 35 -0.71 -10.69 11.58
N MET A 36 -0.52 -9.66 10.74
CA MET A 36 0.72 -9.44 9.97
C MET A 36 1.78 -8.67 10.75
N LYS A 37 1.51 -8.25 11.99
CA LYS A 37 2.40 -7.40 12.79
C LYS A 37 3.83 -7.92 12.86
N ASP A 38 4.03 -9.19 13.18
CA ASP A 38 5.37 -9.76 13.34
C ASP A 38 6.15 -9.80 12.01
N GLU A 39 5.45 -10.03 10.91
CA GLU A 39 6.07 -9.99 9.58
C GLU A 39 6.46 -8.57 9.19
N LEU A 40 5.60 -7.58 9.44
CA LEU A 40 5.90 -6.17 9.23
C LEU A 40 7.06 -5.69 10.13
N LEU A 41 7.14 -6.18 11.37
CA LEU A 41 8.31 -5.97 12.24
C LEU A 41 9.58 -6.54 11.63
N ASN A 42 9.53 -7.68 10.95
CA ASN A 42 10.70 -8.22 10.26
C ASN A 42 11.15 -7.32 9.10
N ILE A 43 10.23 -6.63 8.42
CA ILE A 43 10.57 -5.59 7.41
C ILE A 43 11.25 -4.40 8.09
N ILE A 44 10.65 -3.85 9.15
CA ILE A 44 11.17 -2.70 9.89
C ILE A 44 12.59 -2.98 10.41
N ASN A 45 12.80 -4.19 10.94
CA ASN A 45 14.09 -4.63 11.47
C ASN A 45 15.06 -5.15 10.39
N LYS A 46 14.71 -5.02 9.10
CA LYS A 46 15.55 -5.42 7.95
C LYS A 46 15.94 -6.90 7.96
N LYS A 47 15.12 -7.75 8.60
CA LYS A 47 15.29 -9.21 8.66
C LYS A 47 14.79 -9.90 7.41
N ILE A 48 13.79 -9.33 6.75
CA ILE A 48 13.30 -9.76 5.44
C ILE A 48 13.40 -8.60 4.44
N GLY A 49 13.57 -8.94 3.16
CA GLY A 49 13.59 -7.96 2.08
C GLY A 49 12.21 -7.33 1.87
N SER A 50 12.20 -6.07 1.45
CA SER A 50 11.00 -5.34 1.05
C SER A 50 11.26 -4.65 -0.29
N TYR A 51 10.34 -4.87 -1.24
CA TYR A 51 10.41 -4.21 -2.54
C TYR A 51 10.26 -2.71 -2.37
N TYR A 52 9.27 -2.30 -1.57
CA TYR A 52 8.95 -0.88 -1.37
C TYR A 52 10.04 -0.15 -0.59
N TRP A 53 10.75 -0.84 0.31
CA TRP A 53 11.91 -0.26 0.96
C TRP A 53 13.05 0.00 -0.03
N ASN A 54 13.40 -1.00 -0.85
CA ASN A 54 14.43 -0.84 -1.87
C ASN A 54 14.05 0.26 -2.88
N PHE A 55 12.80 0.26 -3.34
CA PHE A 55 12.26 1.29 -4.21
C PHE A 55 12.37 2.68 -3.58
N SER A 56 12.04 2.82 -2.29
CA SER A 56 12.16 4.10 -1.58
C SER A 56 13.62 4.57 -1.47
N LEU A 57 14.56 3.63 -1.23
CA LEU A 57 15.99 3.91 -1.20
C LEU A 57 16.55 4.34 -2.55
N GLU A 58 16.12 3.72 -3.65
CA GLU A 58 16.50 4.11 -5.01
C GLU A 58 16.11 5.56 -5.31
N ILE A 59 14.89 5.97 -4.94
CA ILE A 59 14.45 7.36 -5.08
C ILE A 59 15.29 8.30 -4.21
N CYS A 60 15.61 7.91 -2.97
CA CYS A 60 16.50 8.69 -2.11
C CYS A 60 17.91 8.83 -2.72
N ALA A 61 18.41 7.81 -3.41
CA ALA A 61 19.70 7.87 -4.10
C ALA A 61 19.66 8.78 -5.34
N GLU A 62 18.54 8.79 -6.08
CA GLU A 62 18.38 9.58 -7.30
C GLU A 62 18.23 11.07 -7.02
N VAL A 63 17.31 11.46 -6.13
CA VAL A 63 16.96 12.87 -5.90
C VAL A 63 17.47 13.43 -4.56
N GLY A 64 18.01 12.58 -3.69
CA GLY A 64 18.38 12.91 -2.32
C GLY A 64 17.20 12.82 -1.35
N SER A 65 17.45 12.40 -0.11
CA SER A 65 16.42 12.09 0.89
C SER A 65 15.45 13.24 1.16
N ARG A 66 15.94 14.49 1.16
CA ARG A 66 15.09 15.69 1.35
C ARG A 66 14.12 15.91 0.20
N LYS A 67 14.53 15.70 -1.05
CA LYS A 67 13.67 15.91 -2.22
C LYS A 67 12.72 14.72 -2.43
N ALA A 68 13.13 13.53 -2.02
CA ALA A 68 12.33 12.32 -2.17
C ALA A 68 10.95 12.44 -1.49
N GLY A 69 10.85 13.14 -0.35
CA GLY A 69 9.58 13.38 0.36
C GLY A 69 8.75 14.57 -0.16
N THR A 70 9.15 15.25 -1.24
CA THR A 70 8.38 16.39 -1.76
C THR A 70 7.10 15.91 -2.46
N PRO A 71 5.98 16.67 -2.39
CA PRO A 71 4.72 16.30 -3.03
C PRO A 71 4.86 15.98 -4.53
N MET A 72 5.70 16.73 -5.24
CA MET A 72 5.97 16.49 -6.67
C MET A 72 6.57 15.10 -6.92
N ILE A 73 7.57 14.69 -6.12
CA ILE A 73 8.21 13.39 -6.28
C ILE A 73 7.28 12.27 -5.79
N LEU A 74 6.50 12.50 -4.72
CA LEU A 74 5.48 11.55 -4.24
C LEU A 74 4.40 11.28 -5.29
N MET A 75 3.91 12.33 -5.96
CA MET A 75 2.90 12.23 -7.00
C MET A 75 3.35 11.32 -8.16
N ASN A 76 4.63 11.38 -8.55
CA ASN A 76 5.19 10.53 -9.62
C ASN A 76 5.14 9.02 -9.32
N ARG A 77 5.00 8.64 -8.05
CA ARG A 77 4.95 7.24 -7.61
C ARG A 77 3.66 6.88 -6.88
N PHE A 78 2.70 7.79 -6.84
CA PHE A 78 1.45 7.61 -6.11
C PHE A 78 0.72 6.34 -6.55
N GLU A 79 0.61 6.09 -7.86
CA GLU A 79 0.00 4.87 -8.43
C GLU A 79 0.59 3.57 -7.86
N LYS A 80 1.90 3.55 -7.58
CA LYS A 80 2.60 2.35 -7.09
C LYS A 80 2.42 2.11 -5.59
N LEU A 81 2.03 3.15 -4.84
CA LEU A 81 1.93 3.12 -3.38
C LEU A 81 0.49 2.96 -2.90
N ARG A 82 -0.51 3.14 -3.77
CA ARG A 82 -1.93 2.91 -3.46
C ARG A 82 -2.17 1.44 -3.08
N PRO A 83 -3.15 1.13 -2.21
CA PRO A 83 -3.40 -0.24 -1.76
C PRO A 83 -4.18 -1.08 -2.79
N GLY A 84 -4.11 -0.75 -4.08
CA GLY A 84 -4.83 -1.44 -5.15
C GLY A 84 -6.34 -1.43 -4.97
N TYR A 85 -6.98 -2.58 -5.20
CA TYR A 85 -8.45 -2.69 -5.15
C TYR A 85 -9.04 -2.43 -3.75
N TYR A 86 -8.23 -2.28 -2.70
CA TYR A 86 -8.70 -1.83 -1.39
C TYR A 86 -9.12 -0.36 -1.36
N GLY A 87 -8.66 0.44 -2.33
CA GLY A 87 -9.05 1.83 -2.51
C GLY A 87 -8.69 2.75 -1.34
N SER A 88 -9.22 3.97 -1.42
CA SER A 88 -8.99 5.00 -0.41
C SER A 88 -9.55 4.64 0.98
N LYS A 89 -10.66 3.90 1.05
CA LYS A 89 -11.18 3.39 2.33
C LYS A 89 -10.22 2.42 3.01
N GLY A 90 -9.69 1.45 2.24
CA GLY A 90 -8.70 0.52 2.74
C GLY A 90 -7.40 1.21 3.13
N LEU A 91 -6.98 2.23 2.36
CA LEU A 91 -5.81 3.05 2.70
C LEU A 91 -5.94 3.65 4.10
N ASN A 92 -7.08 4.29 4.40
CA ASN A 92 -7.31 4.92 5.70
C ASN A 92 -7.20 3.90 6.85
N ILE A 93 -7.88 2.76 6.73
CA ILE A 93 -7.83 1.70 7.74
C ILE A 93 -6.41 1.17 7.91
N ILE A 94 -5.68 0.92 6.81
CA ILE A 94 -4.29 0.45 6.87
C ILE A 94 -3.41 1.47 7.59
N VAL A 95 -3.50 2.75 7.23
CA VAL A 95 -2.70 3.81 7.86
C VAL A 95 -3.01 3.93 9.34
N ASP A 96 -4.28 3.91 9.73
CA ASP A 96 -4.69 4.04 11.13
C ASP A 96 -4.15 2.88 11.97
N VAL A 97 -4.38 1.64 11.52
CA VAL A 97 -3.93 0.45 12.25
C VAL A 97 -2.39 0.40 12.34
N LEU A 98 -1.68 0.69 11.24
CA LEU A 98 -0.22 0.72 11.26
C LEU A 98 0.33 1.85 12.16
N SER A 99 -0.35 2.98 12.21
CA SER A 99 0.03 4.12 13.08
C SER A 99 -0.10 3.73 14.54
N GLU A 100 -1.18 3.07 14.93
CA GLU A 100 -1.36 2.54 16.29
C GLU A 100 -0.37 1.43 16.64
N LEU A 101 -0.07 0.56 15.69
CA LEU A 101 0.87 -0.54 15.90
C LEU A 101 2.30 -0.05 16.06
N PHE A 102 2.73 0.94 15.27
CA PHE A 102 4.15 1.23 15.13
C PHE A 102 4.57 2.69 15.34
N LEU A 103 3.74 3.68 14.99
CA LEU A 103 4.09 5.09 15.19
C LEU A 103 3.82 5.54 16.62
N PHE A 104 2.58 5.40 17.10
CA PHE A 104 2.19 5.90 18.43
C PHE A 104 2.87 5.13 19.57
N LYS A 105 3.31 3.90 19.30
CA LYS A 105 4.11 3.08 20.22
C LYS A 105 5.62 3.32 20.13
N ASN A 106 6.06 4.29 19.31
CA ASN A 106 7.47 4.60 19.05
C ASN A 106 8.33 3.39 18.63
N ILE A 107 7.73 2.44 17.91
CA ILE A 107 8.47 1.28 17.36
C ILE A 107 9.20 1.70 16.08
N LEU A 108 8.57 2.52 15.24
CA LEU A 108 9.23 3.13 14.10
C LEU A 108 10.11 4.31 14.56
N THR A 109 11.40 4.04 14.75
CA THR A 109 12.38 5.08 15.10
C THR A 109 13.15 5.56 13.87
N TYR A 110 13.71 6.77 13.95
CA TYR A 110 14.52 7.33 12.86
C TYR A 110 15.71 6.45 12.47
N ASP A 111 16.35 5.77 13.42
CA ASP A 111 17.48 4.87 13.15
C ASP A 111 17.08 3.66 12.29
N LEU A 112 15.85 3.17 12.50
CA LEU A 112 15.31 2.04 11.73
C LEU A 112 14.91 2.48 10.32
N THR A 113 14.30 3.68 10.22
CA THR A 113 13.70 4.18 8.97
C THR A 113 14.64 5.04 8.13
N HIS A 114 15.83 5.38 8.62
CA HIS A 114 16.80 6.20 7.88
C HIS A 114 17.06 5.61 6.48
N PRO A 115 17.04 6.43 5.41
CA PRO A 115 17.07 7.90 5.40
C PRO A 115 15.71 8.61 5.47
N LYS A 116 14.62 7.86 5.63
CA LYS A 116 13.26 8.40 5.74
C LYS A 116 12.91 8.72 7.20
N ASN A 117 11.96 9.63 7.35
CA ASN A 117 11.30 9.79 8.64
C ASN A 117 10.28 8.65 8.87
N PRO A 118 9.88 8.37 10.12
CA PRO A 118 8.92 7.34 10.44
C PRO A 118 7.60 7.38 9.65
N VAL A 119 7.06 8.57 9.41
CA VAL A 119 5.78 8.73 8.69
C VAL A 119 5.95 8.38 7.21
N ASP A 120 7.01 8.89 6.57
CA ASP A 120 7.31 8.55 5.17
C ASP A 120 7.56 7.04 5.01
N PHE A 121 8.25 6.40 5.96
CA PHE A 121 8.45 4.95 5.92
C PHE A 121 7.13 4.19 6.05
N LEU A 122 6.24 4.62 6.94
CA LEU A 122 4.91 4.00 7.05
C LEU A 122 4.14 4.10 5.73
N GLN A 123 4.10 5.29 5.12
CA GLN A 123 3.34 5.56 3.90
C GLN A 123 3.95 4.91 2.65
N GLU A 124 5.28 4.97 2.50
CA GLU A 124 5.96 4.51 1.29
C GLU A 124 6.37 3.04 1.34
N VAL A 125 6.43 2.43 2.53
CA VAL A 125 6.86 1.04 2.71
C VAL A 125 5.77 0.20 3.35
N LEU A 126 5.34 0.53 4.57
CA LEU A 126 4.46 -0.39 5.31
C LEU A 126 3.05 -0.47 4.74
N VAL A 127 2.49 0.65 4.28
CA VAL A 127 1.18 0.68 3.62
C VAL A 127 1.17 -0.24 2.38
N PRO A 128 2.05 -0.08 1.38
CA PRO A 128 2.03 -0.94 0.21
C PRO A 128 2.47 -2.38 0.51
N GLU A 129 3.40 -2.62 1.46
CA GLU A 129 3.76 -3.97 1.90
C GLU A 129 2.60 -4.70 2.61
N THR A 130 1.74 -3.95 3.32
CA THR A 130 0.54 -4.48 3.97
C THR A 130 -0.53 -4.79 2.92
N ALA A 131 -0.80 -3.86 2.01
CA ALA A 131 -1.74 -4.07 0.91
C ALA A 131 -1.34 -5.27 0.03
N LEU A 132 -0.06 -5.41 -0.27
CA LEU A 132 0.47 -6.55 -1.01
C LEU A 132 0.15 -7.89 -0.33
N ARG A 133 0.32 -7.96 0.99
CA ARG A 133 0.01 -9.17 1.78
C ARG A 133 -1.47 -9.44 1.91
N LEU A 134 -2.29 -8.39 2.00
CA LEU A 134 -3.74 -8.52 1.95
C LEU A 134 -4.17 -9.14 0.62
N ILE A 135 -3.59 -8.69 -0.50
CA ILE A 135 -3.85 -9.25 -1.82
C ILE A 135 -3.40 -10.71 -1.92
N LEU A 136 -2.26 -11.07 -1.34
CA LEU A 136 -1.80 -12.46 -1.24
C LEU A 136 -2.75 -13.34 -0.41
N GLN A 137 -3.36 -12.81 0.63
CA GLN A 137 -4.36 -13.53 1.42
C GLN A 137 -5.65 -13.74 0.62
N ASP A 138 -6.08 -12.74 -0.16
CA ASP A 138 -7.30 -12.81 -0.96
C ASP A 138 -7.16 -13.71 -2.21
N LYS A 139 -5.93 -13.84 -2.73
CA LYS A 139 -5.63 -14.60 -3.94
C LYS A 139 -4.80 -15.83 -3.60
N SER A 140 -5.40 -17.01 -3.72
CA SER A 140 -4.67 -18.26 -3.51
C SER A 140 -3.60 -18.48 -4.58
N ASN A 141 -2.42 -18.95 -4.17
CA ASN A 141 -1.32 -19.44 -5.04
C ASN A 141 -0.71 -18.42 -6.01
N ILE A 142 -0.62 -17.14 -5.63
CA ILE A 142 0.11 -16.13 -6.39
C ILE A 142 1.42 -15.73 -5.71
N THR A 143 2.36 -15.22 -6.50
CA THR A 143 3.63 -14.68 -6.04
C THR A 143 3.50 -13.23 -5.57
N LEU A 144 4.49 -12.73 -4.81
CA LEU A 144 4.58 -11.31 -4.44
C LEU A 144 4.62 -10.38 -5.68
N GLU A 145 5.26 -10.81 -6.77
CA GLU A 145 5.32 -10.04 -8.01
C GLU A 145 3.95 -9.94 -8.68
N GLU A 146 3.18 -11.02 -8.72
CA GLU A 146 1.81 -11.02 -9.25
C GLU A 146 0.87 -10.20 -8.38
N ALA A 147 0.98 -10.31 -7.05
CA ALA A 147 0.22 -9.48 -6.12
C ALA A 147 0.51 -7.99 -6.33
N ARG A 148 1.76 -7.62 -6.62
CA ARG A 148 2.15 -6.23 -6.89
C ARG A 148 1.52 -5.72 -8.17
N LYS A 149 1.53 -6.52 -9.23
CA LYS A 149 0.85 -6.18 -10.49
C LYS A 149 -0.64 -5.97 -10.29
N ILE A 150 -1.29 -6.85 -9.52
CA ILE A 150 -2.70 -6.70 -9.15
C ILE A 150 -2.94 -5.41 -8.36
N MET A 151 -2.03 -5.07 -7.44
CA MET A 151 -2.11 -3.84 -6.66
C MET A 151 -2.03 -2.60 -7.56
N GLU A 152 -1.04 -2.55 -8.45
CA GLU A 152 -0.86 -1.41 -9.39
C GLU A 152 -2.04 -1.30 -10.38
N ASP A 153 -2.48 -2.40 -10.97
CA ASP A 153 -3.64 -2.41 -11.90
C ASP A 153 -4.97 -2.12 -11.18
N GLY A 154 -5.08 -2.47 -9.90
CA GLY A 154 -6.31 -2.40 -9.13
C GLY A 154 -6.60 -1.04 -8.49
N GLY A 155 -5.66 -0.08 -8.56
CA GLY A 155 -5.76 1.21 -7.87
C GLY A 155 -7.00 2.00 -8.26
N ASP A 156 -7.20 2.25 -9.55
CA ASP A 156 -8.35 3.01 -10.05
C ASP A 156 -9.69 2.31 -9.76
N PHE A 157 -9.71 0.97 -9.83
CA PHE A 157 -10.89 0.19 -9.46
C PHE A 157 -11.19 0.36 -7.97
N GLY A 158 -10.19 0.23 -7.11
CA GLY A 158 -10.34 0.38 -5.67
C GLY A 158 -10.80 1.76 -5.28
N ASP A 159 -10.22 2.82 -5.84
CA ASP A 159 -10.62 4.19 -5.52
C ASP A 159 -12.05 4.51 -5.97
N TYR A 160 -12.52 3.88 -7.05
CA TYR A 160 -13.90 4.05 -7.50
C TYR A 160 -14.90 3.21 -6.70
N VAL A 161 -14.61 1.93 -6.45
CA VAL A 161 -15.54 1.00 -5.80
C VAL A 161 -15.49 1.11 -4.26
N HIS A 162 -14.33 1.46 -3.69
CA HIS A 162 -14.07 1.54 -2.27
C HIS A 162 -13.49 2.91 -1.86
N GLY A 163 -14.00 3.98 -2.48
CA GLY A 163 -13.59 5.37 -2.23
C GLY A 163 -14.27 6.05 -1.02
N GLU A 164 -15.37 5.48 -0.51
CA GLU A 164 -16.24 6.08 0.53
C GLU A 164 -16.31 5.25 1.83
#